data_AF-A0A3N0ZE50-F1
#
_entry.id   AF-A0A3N0ZE50-F1
#
_cell.length_a   1.000
_cell.length_b   1.000
_cell.length_c   1.000
_cell.angle_alpha   90.00
_cell.angle_beta   90.00
_cell.angle_gamma   90.00
#
_symmetry.space_group_name_H-M   'P 1'
#
loop_
_entity.id
_entity.type
_entity.pdbx_description
1 polymer ?
#
loop_
_entity_poly.entity_id
_entity_poly.type
_entity_poly.pdbx_seq_one_letter_code
_entity_poly.pdbx_strand_id
1 'polypeptide(L)'
;MNRNEQKILVFFAGLWSAIEVSLGTILSLSKIPFRGLLLASIGCFFIVSFRYIVDKPRVSIYLASIVAVVKLIFSLGAGGFNSAVAIFLEGLIAEIIFSVLKANLISSSLVGGGVVLYPFFHSLVTQTLIFGVDIFRIYNKIIGEIQLLFGKTSKFTIFELIIIFALIYFLVGCVVGLLSFYFAKKVVKPILEPKTDNESG
;
A
#
# COMPACT_ATOMS: atom_id res chain seq x y z
N MET A 1 14.53 11.12 -17.27
CA MET A 1 13.40 10.24 -17.66
C MET A 1 13.13 10.51 -19.12
N ASN A 2 13.07 9.47 -19.97
CA ASN A 2 12.87 9.63 -21.41
C ASN A 2 11.39 9.87 -21.72
N ARG A 3 11.06 10.36 -22.93
CA ARG A 3 9.66 10.68 -23.33
C ARG A 3 8.71 9.48 -23.20
N ASN A 4 9.19 8.26 -23.43
CA ASN A 4 8.40 7.04 -23.27
C ASN A 4 8.13 6.71 -21.79
N GLU A 5 9.13 6.87 -20.93
CA GLU A 5 8.99 6.66 -19.47
C GLU A 5 8.02 7.68 -18.87
N GLN A 6 8.01 8.92 -19.35
CA GLN A 6 7.03 9.93 -18.96
C GLN A 6 5.60 9.53 -19.34
N LYS A 7 5.39 8.96 -20.53
CA LYS A 7 4.06 8.46 -20.93
C LYS A 7 3.60 7.33 -20.02
N ILE A 8 4.48 6.39 -19.69
CA ILE A 8 4.19 5.28 -18.77
C ILE A 8 3.84 5.83 -17.38
N LEU A 9 4.62 6.79 -16.87
CA LEU A 9 4.34 7.44 -15.59
C LEU A 9 2.97 8.11 -15.57
N VAL A 10 2.61 8.88 -16.59
CA VAL A 10 1.30 9.54 -16.68
C VAL A 10 0.16 8.51 -16.73
N PHE A 11 0.34 7.42 -17.49
CA PHE A 11 -0.65 6.35 -17.57
C PHE A 11 -0.87 5.67 -16.20
N PHE A 12 0.22 5.27 -15.54
CA PHE A 12 0.17 4.65 -14.21
C PHE A 12 -0.40 5.59 -13.15
N ALA A 13 0.03 6.86 -13.15
CA ALA A 13 -0.45 7.87 -12.23
C ALA A 13 -1.95 8.13 -12.42
N GLY A 14 -2.40 8.24 -13.66
CA GLY A 14 -3.82 8.44 -13.98
C GLY A 14 -4.68 7.25 -13.56
N LEU A 15 -4.25 6.03 -13.86
CA LEU A 15 -5.00 4.82 -13.52
C LEU A 15 -5.06 4.61 -12.01
N TRP A 16 -3.93 4.73 -11.31
CA TRP A 16 -3.89 4.63 -9.86
C TRP A 16 -4.75 5.72 -9.22
N SER A 17 -4.62 6.98 -9.65
CA SER A 17 -5.39 8.10 -9.11
C SER A 17 -6.89 7.92 -9.30
N ALA A 18 -7.32 7.47 -10.49
CA ALA A 18 -8.74 7.23 -10.78
C ALA A 18 -9.34 6.16 -9.85
N ILE A 19 -8.60 5.08 -9.61
CA ILE A 19 -9.00 4.01 -8.69
C ILE A 19 -9.01 4.53 -7.25
N GLU A 20 -7.97 5.24 -6.84
CA GLU A 20 -7.79 5.77 -5.49
C GLU A 20 -8.89 6.77 -5.11
N VAL A 21 -9.28 7.66 -6.03
CA VAL A 21 -10.37 8.61 -5.82
C VAL A 21 -11.72 7.89 -5.79
N SER A 22 -11.98 7.01 -6.76
CA SER A 22 -13.26 6.31 -6.88
C SER A 22 -13.48 5.32 -5.73
N LEU A 23 -12.57 4.38 -5.54
CA LEU A 23 -12.64 3.41 -4.44
C LEU A 23 -12.50 4.10 -3.10
N GLY A 24 -11.64 5.10 -2.95
CA GLY A 24 -11.53 5.84 -1.70
C GLY A 24 -12.84 6.50 -1.28
N THR A 25 -13.58 7.06 -2.24
CA THR A 25 -14.90 7.65 -1.98
C THR A 25 -15.91 6.57 -1.60
N ILE A 26 -16.02 5.49 -2.38
CA ILE A 26 -16.93 4.37 -2.09
C ILE A 26 -16.63 3.79 -0.71
N LEU A 27 -15.36 3.46 -0.45
CA LEU A 27 -14.93 2.91 0.81
C LEU A 27 -15.27 3.86 1.94
N SER A 28 -15.03 5.17 1.79
CA SER A 28 -15.35 6.18 2.82
C SER A 28 -16.83 6.16 3.24
N LEU A 29 -17.72 5.88 2.30
CA LEU A 29 -19.16 5.78 2.51
C LEU A 29 -19.57 4.43 3.13
N SER A 30 -18.95 3.31 2.72
CA SER A 30 -19.42 1.95 3.07
C SER A 30 -19.17 1.48 4.51
N LYS A 31 -18.64 2.31 5.42
CA LYS A 31 -18.20 1.95 6.80
C LYS A 31 -17.39 0.64 6.94
N ILE A 32 -16.76 0.16 5.86
CA ILE A 32 -15.99 -1.08 5.85
C ILE A 32 -14.75 -0.94 6.75
N PRO A 33 -14.48 -1.89 7.65
CA PRO A 33 -13.21 -1.92 8.39
C PRO A 33 -12.05 -2.28 7.44
N PHE A 34 -10.83 -1.80 7.74
CA PHE A 34 -9.61 -2.10 6.96
C PHE A 34 -9.48 -1.47 5.57
N ARG A 35 -10.14 -0.34 5.33
CA ARG A 35 -9.99 0.44 4.09
C ARG A 35 -8.53 0.71 3.74
N GLY A 36 -7.73 1.12 4.73
CA GLY A 36 -6.32 1.43 4.55
C GLY A 36 -5.51 0.26 3.98
N LEU A 37 -5.81 -0.99 4.39
CA LEU A 37 -5.14 -2.17 3.85
C LEU A 37 -5.44 -2.36 2.37
N LEU A 38 -6.70 -2.19 1.96
CA LEU A 38 -7.10 -2.35 0.57
C LEU A 38 -6.49 -1.29 -0.34
N LEU A 39 -6.57 -0.01 0.05
CA LEU A 39 -5.99 1.07 -0.76
C LEU A 39 -4.46 0.97 -0.82
N ALA A 40 -3.78 0.68 0.30
CA ALA A 40 -2.32 0.50 0.31
C ALA A 40 -1.88 -0.72 -0.52
N SER A 41 -2.69 -1.79 -0.56
CA SER A 41 -2.40 -2.94 -1.43
C SER A 41 -2.46 -2.56 -2.91
N ILE A 42 -3.44 -1.75 -3.29
CA ILE A 42 -3.57 -1.22 -4.66
C ILE A 42 -2.42 -0.27 -4.97
N GLY A 43 -2.08 0.63 -4.04
CA GLY A 43 -0.95 1.55 -4.19
C GLY A 43 0.38 0.82 -4.35
N CYS A 44 0.63 -0.19 -3.52
CA CYS A 44 1.77 -1.10 -3.65
C CYS A 44 1.83 -1.73 -5.04
N PHE A 45 0.70 -2.21 -5.56
CA PHE A 45 0.64 -2.84 -6.88
C PHE A 45 1.12 -1.89 -7.99
N PHE A 46 0.66 -0.64 -7.97
CA PHE A 46 1.10 0.35 -8.95
C PHE A 46 2.56 0.73 -8.79
N ILE A 47 3.02 0.94 -7.56
CA ILE A 47 4.42 1.31 -7.28
C ILE A 47 5.39 0.22 -7.72
N VAL A 48 5.14 -1.03 -7.32
CA VAL A 48 6.00 -2.18 -7.67
C VAL A 48 6.00 -2.39 -9.19
N SER A 49 4.82 -2.36 -9.82
CA SER A 49 4.70 -2.54 -11.26
C SER A 49 5.44 -1.45 -12.04
N PHE A 50 5.28 -0.19 -11.63
CA PHE A 50 5.95 0.93 -12.28
C PHE A 50 7.47 0.89 -12.08
N ARG A 51 7.94 0.58 -10.86
CA ARG A 51 9.38 0.47 -10.58
C ARG A 51 10.04 -0.69 -11.33
N TYR A 52 9.30 -1.77 -11.58
CA TYR A 52 9.81 -2.87 -12.41
C TYR A 52 10.01 -2.47 -13.87
N ILE A 53 9.12 -1.63 -14.42
CA ILE A 53 9.19 -1.17 -15.81
C ILE A 53 10.24 -0.06 -15.97
N VAL A 54 10.23 0.90 -15.04
CA VAL A 54 11.15 2.02 -15.01
C VAL A 54 12.12 1.82 -13.86
N ASP A 55 13.19 1.04 -14.10
CA ASP A 55 14.23 0.77 -13.09
C ASP A 55 15.17 1.97 -12.95
N LYS A 56 14.67 3.07 -12.38
CA LYS A 56 15.43 4.29 -12.11
C LYS A 56 15.21 4.76 -10.69
N PRO A 57 16.21 5.40 -10.06
CA PRO A 57 16.02 5.99 -8.75
C PRO A 57 15.00 7.12 -8.81
N ARG A 58 14.28 7.31 -7.69
CA ARG A 58 13.30 8.37 -7.42
C ARG A 58 11.98 8.27 -8.19
N VAL A 59 11.80 7.27 -9.05
CA VAL A 59 10.56 7.18 -9.85
C VAL A 59 9.34 6.78 -9.03
N SER A 60 9.54 6.01 -7.95
CA SER A 60 8.44 5.56 -7.09
C SER A 60 7.84 6.74 -6.32
N ILE A 61 8.71 7.64 -5.82
CA ILE A 61 8.25 8.86 -5.15
C ILE A 61 7.61 9.86 -6.12
N TYR A 62 8.09 9.97 -7.37
CA TYR A 62 7.42 10.81 -8.38
C TYR A 62 6.01 10.33 -8.69
N LEU A 63 5.83 9.02 -8.91
CA LEU A 63 4.51 8.43 -9.13
C LEU A 63 3.58 8.73 -7.95
N ALA A 64 4.01 8.38 -6.73
CA ALA A 64 3.20 8.59 -5.53
C ALA A 64 2.89 10.07 -5.27
N SER A 65 3.82 10.98 -5.56
CA SER A 65 3.59 12.43 -5.38
C SER A 65 2.51 12.94 -6.32
N ILE A 66 2.51 12.51 -7.59
CA ILE A 66 1.45 12.90 -8.54
C ILE A 66 0.11 12.38 -8.05
N VAL A 67 0.04 11.13 -7.63
CA VAL A 67 -1.22 10.54 -7.14
C VAL A 67 -1.69 11.22 -5.85
N ALA A 68 -0.78 11.55 -4.93
CA ALA A 68 -1.08 12.29 -3.72
C ALA A 68 -1.66 13.68 -4.02
N VAL A 69 -1.10 14.40 -4.98
CA VAL A 69 -1.60 15.72 -5.41
C VAL A 69 -2.99 15.58 -6.05
N VAL A 70 -3.19 14.61 -6.94
CA VAL A 70 -4.51 14.35 -7.54
C VAL A 70 -5.53 14.01 -6.44
N LYS A 71 -5.17 13.12 -5.52
CA LYS A 71 -6.03 12.77 -4.38
C LYS A 71 -6.38 13.99 -3.53
N LEU A 72 -5.41 14.87 -3.27
CA LEU A 72 -5.62 16.09 -2.50
C LEU A 72 -6.61 17.05 -3.19
N ILE A 73 -6.52 17.20 -4.52
CA ILE A 73 -7.40 18.08 -5.31
C ILE A 73 -8.83 17.53 -5.33
N PHE A 74 -9.00 16.22 -5.54
CA PHE A 74 -10.33 15.61 -5.69
C PHE A 74 -10.99 15.24 -4.35
N SER A 75 -10.22 15.12 -3.27
CA SER A 75 -10.75 14.79 -1.94
C SER A 75 -11.06 16.07 -1.14
N LEU A 76 -12.19 16.69 -1.44
CA LEU A 76 -12.73 17.84 -0.72
C LEU A 76 -13.36 17.40 0.62
N GLY A 77 -12.55 17.11 1.63
CA GLY A 77 -13.04 16.76 2.97
C GLY A 77 -11.91 16.59 4.01
N ALA A 78 -12.29 16.51 5.30
CA ALA A 78 -11.36 16.46 6.44
C ALA A 78 -10.38 15.26 6.44
N GLY A 79 -10.62 14.24 5.61
CA GLY A 79 -9.73 13.08 5.45
C GLY A 79 -8.78 13.13 4.25
N GLY A 80 -8.96 14.07 3.31
CA GLY A 80 -8.22 14.11 2.05
C GLY A 80 -6.72 14.33 2.24
N PHE A 81 -6.35 15.23 3.16
CA PHE A 81 -4.96 15.51 3.49
C PHE A 81 -4.25 14.27 4.07
N ASN A 82 -4.89 13.57 5.01
CA ASN A 82 -4.31 12.37 5.63
C ASN A 82 -4.07 11.27 4.59
N SER A 83 -5.01 11.06 3.66
CA SER A 83 -4.84 10.09 2.57
C SER A 83 -3.73 10.50 1.60
N ALA A 84 -3.61 11.78 1.26
CA ALA A 84 -2.52 12.26 0.39
C ALA A 84 -1.15 12.05 1.04
N VAL A 85 -1.01 12.36 2.34
CA VAL A 85 0.22 12.11 3.10
C VAL A 85 0.55 10.63 3.19
N ALA A 86 -0.46 9.78 3.38
CA ALA A 86 -0.26 8.33 3.39
C ALA A 86 0.32 7.83 2.06
N ILE A 87 -0.29 8.18 0.92
CA ILE A 87 0.18 7.80 -0.43
C ILE A 87 1.62 8.26 -0.66
N PHE A 88 1.93 9.50 -0.26
CA PHE A 88 3.29 10.03 -0.39
C PHE A 88 4.31 9.19 0.40
N LEU A 89 3.96 8.81 1.64
CA LEU A 89 4.82 7.96 2.48
C LEU A 89 4.96 6.55 1.94
N GLU A 90 3.93 5.97 1.33
CA GLU A 90 4.02 4.67 0.64
C GLU A 90 5.09 4.72 -0.48
N GLY A 91 5.07 5.78 -1.28
CA GLY A 91 6.07 6.01 -2.32
C GLY A 91 7.48 6.20 -1.77
N LEU A 92 7.61 6.88 -0.63
CA LEU A 92 8.89 7.10 0.05
C LEU A 92 9.46 5.80 0.64
N ILE A 93 8.63 4.99 1.31
CA ILE A 93 9.01 3.67 1.83
C ILE A 93 9.48 2.78 0.68
N ALA A 94 8.71 2.74 -0.41
CA ALA A 94 9.07 1.96 -1.58
C ALA A 94 10.39 2.41 -2.19
N GLU A 95 10.60 3.73 -2.33
CA GLU A 95 11.84 4.28 -2.88
C GLU A 95 13.05 3.93 -2.02
N ILE A 96 12.95 4.03 -0.70
CA ILE A 96 14.03 3.66 0.22
C ILE A 96 14.41 2.19 0.02
N ILE A 97 13.43 1.28 0.05
CA ILE A 97 13.69 -0.16 -0.08
C ILE A 97 14.29 -0.47 -1.46
N PHE A 98 13.73 0.07 -2.54
CA PHE A 98 14.24 -0.16 -3.90
C PHE A 98 15.59 0.50 -4.15
N SER A 99 15.92 1.61 -3.47
CA SER A 99 17.23 2.25 -3.61
C SER A 99 18.37 1.39 -3.04
N VAL A 100 18.08 0.59 -2.01
CA VAL A 100 19.06 -0.29 -1.37
C VAL A 100 19.16 -1.65 -2.09
N LEU A 101 18.02 -2.24 -2.47
CA LEU A 101 17.94 -3.64 -2.91
C LEU A 101 17.76 -3.83 -4.43
N LYS A 102 17.66 -2.73 -5.19
CA LYS A 102 17.27 -2.69 -6.63
C LYS A 102 15.90 -3.34 -6.88
N ALA A 103 15.40 -3.31 -8.12
CA ALA A 103 14.09 -3.88 -8.48
C ALA A 103 14.14 -5.42 -8.60
N ASN A 104 14.09 -6.12 -7.47
CA ASN A 104 14.12 -7.58 -7.38
C ASN A 104 12.83 -8.17 -6.77
N LEU A 105 12.68 -9.50 -6.82
CA LEU A 105 11.52 -10.18 -6.23
C LEU A 105 11.46 -9.99 -4.70
N ILE A 106 12.61 -10.06 -4.03
CA ILE A 106 12.73 -9.88 -2.57
C ILE A 106 12.40 -8.43 -2.17
N SER A 107 12.94 -7.44 -2.89
CA SER A 107 12.64 -6.04 -2.62
C SER A 107 11.17 -5.73 -2.85
N SER A 108 10.53 -6.31 -3.87
CA SER A 108 9.12 -6.11 -4.15
C SER A 108 8.22 -6.65 -3.03
N SER A 109 8.58 -7.81 -2.47
CA SER A 109 7.89 -8.37 -1.30
C SER A 109 8.07 -7.49 -0.05
N LEU A 110 9.29 -6.98 0.19
CA LEU A 110 9.57 -6.08 1.31
C LEU A 110 8.85 -4.74 1.18
N VAL A 111 8.78 -4.19 -0.04
CA VAL A 111 7.98 -2.99 -0.32
C VAL A 111 6.51 -3.24 0.00
N GLY A 112 5.94 -4.34 -0.47
CA GLY A 112 4.56 -4.67 -0.14
C GLY A 112 4.31 -4.82 1.36
N GLY A 113 5.21 -5.52 2.07
CA GLY A 113 5.15 -5.63 3.52
C GLY A 113 5.19 -4.27 4.22
N GLY A 114 6.12 -3.38 3.83
CA GLY A 114 6.26 -2.06 4.44
C GLY A 114 5.10 -1.10 4.11
N VAL A 115 4.68 -1.07 2.85
CA VAL A 115 3.60 -0.20 2.37
C VAL A 115 2.26 -0.57 2.98
N VAL A 116 1.91 -1.87 3.02
CA VAL A 116 0.63 -2.33 3.58
C VAL A 116 0.60 -2.25 5.12
N LEU A 117 1.76 -2.34 5.76
CA LEU A 117 1.88 -2.22 7.21
C LEU A 117 1.76 -0.76 7.69
N TYR A 118 2.12 0.22 6.87
CA TYR A 118 2.08 1.64 7.24
C TYR A 118 0.68 2.13 7.69
N PRO A 119 -0.43 1.87 6.97
CA PRO A 119 -1.77 2.26 7.40
C PRO A 119 -2.18 1.71 8.77
N PHE A 120 -1.69 0.52 9.14
CA PHE A 120 -1.95 -0.08 10.45
C PHE A 120 -1.30 0.74 11.57
N PHE A 121 -0.01 1.07 11.42
CA PHE A 121 0.68 1.93 12.38
C PHE A 121 0.08 3.33 12.45
N HIS A 122 -0.21 3.95 11.30
CA HIS A 122 -0.84 5.27 11.26
C HIS A 122 -2.21 5.27 11.97
N SER A 123 -3.03 4.24 11.74
CA SER A 123 -4.33 4.10 12.41
C SER A 123 -4.18 3.89 13.91
N LEU A 124 -3.22 3.09 14.37
CA LEU A 124 -2.95 2.88 15.80
C LEU A 124 -2.52 4.17 16.51
N VAL A 125 -1.60 4.92 15.90
CA VAL A 125 -1.12 6.20 16.45
C VAL A 125 -2.26 7.21 16.52
N THR A 126 -3.03 7.34 15.44
CA THR A 126 -4.16 8.28 15.37
C THR A 126 -5.24 7.93 16.41
N GLN A 127 -5.58 6.66 16.56
CA GLN A 127 -6.54 6.21 17.58
C GLN A 127 -6.04 6.49 19.00
N THR A 128 -4.75 6.26 19.27
CA THR A 128 -4.15 6.51 20.59
C THR A 128 -4.11 8.01 20.90
N LEU A 129 -3.86 8.87 19.92
CA LEU A 129 -3.86 10.32 20.11
C LEU A 129 -5.27 10.90 20.32
N ILE A 130 -6.28 10.37 19.61
CA ILE A 130 -7.66 10.88 19.69
C ILE A 130 -8.40 10.34 20.93
N PHE A 131 -8.27 9.05 21.22
CA PHE A 131 -9.00 8.39 22.31
C PHE A 131 -8.16 8.23 23.59
N GLY A 132 -6.89 8.62 23.58
CA GLY A 132 -6.00 8.51 24.73
C GLY A 132 -5.84 7.06 25.21
N VAL A 133 -5.60 6.91 26.52
CA VAL A 133 -5.39 5.60 27.16
C VAL A 133 -6.70 4.78 27.24
N ASP A 134 -7.86 5.42 27.03
CA ASP A 134 -9.17 4.74 27.07
C ASP A 134 -9.37 3.76 25.92
N ILE A 135 -8.63 3.90 24.81
CA ILE A 135 -8.61 2.90 23.74
C ILE A 135 -8.19 1.52 24.29
N PHE A 136 -7.21 1.49 25.21
CA PHE A 136 -6.74 0.25 25.82
C PHE A 136 -7.82 -0.43 26.66
N ARG A 137 -8.77 0.34 27.21
CA ARG A 137 -9.92 -0.20 27.95
C ARG A 137 -10.90 -0.91 27.02
N ILE A 138 -11.10 -0.39 25.81
CA ILE A 138 -11.93 -1.01 24.77
C ILE A 138 -11.24 -2.26 24.22
N TYR A 139 -9.93 -2.20 23.94
CA TYR A 139 -9.16 -3.38 23.53
C TYR A 139 -9.19 -4.48 24.60
N ASN A 140 -9.04 -4.13 25.89
CA ASN A 140 -9.16 -5.11 26.99
C ASN A 140 -10.54 -5.78 27.05
N LYS A 141 -11.61 -5.06 26.70
CA LYS A 141 -12.97 -5.62 26.67
C LYS A 141 -13.14 -6.61 25.50
N ILE A 142 -12.65 -6.26 24.32
CA ILE A 142 -12.68 -7.15 23.13
C ILE A 142 -11.80 -8.39 23.37
N ILE A 143 -10.62 -8.21 23.98
CA ILE A 143 -9.73 -9.31 24.35
C ILE A 143 -10.41 -10.23 25.36
N GLY A 144 -11.15 -9.69 26.34
CA GLY A 144 -11.94 -10.49 27.27
C GLY A 144 -13.00 -11.36 26.58
N GLU A 145 -13.67 -10.83 25.55
CA GLU A 145 -14.65 -11.57 24.75
C GLU A 145 -13.99 -12.65 23.88
N ILE A 146 -12.83 -12.37 23.28
CA ILE A 146 -12.06 -13.36 22.50
C ILE A 146 -11.49 -14.47 23.40
N GLN A 147 -11.02 -14.14 24.60
CA GLN A 147 -10.52 -15.11 25.59
C GLN A 147 -11.62 -16.06 26.09
N LEU A 148 -12.87 -15.61 26.13
CA LEU A 148 -14.01 -16.48 26.44
C LEU A 148 -14.31 -17.47 25.31
N LEU A 149 -14.08 -17.08 24.05
CA LEU A 149 -14.25 -17.96 22.88
C LEU A 149 -13.10 -18.97 22.70
N PHE A 150 -11.86 -18.59 23.02
CA PHE A 150 -10.67 -19.43 22.84
C PHE A 150 -10.31 -20.32 24.04
N GLY A 151 -11.12 -20.28 25.11
CA GLY A 151 -10.85 -21.03 26.33
C GLY A 151 -9.79 -20.35 27.21
N LYS A 152 -10.06 -20.39 28.52
CA LYS A 152 -9.43 -19.67 29.64
C LYS A 152 -7.89 -19.78 29.81
N THR A 153 -7.13 -20.27 28.84
CA THR A 153 -5.77 -20.78 29.08
C THR A 153 -4.64 -19.85 28.64
N SER A 154 -4.90 -18.76 27.91
CA SER A 154 -3.85 -17.80 27.55
C SER A 154 -4.27 -16.35 27.83
N LYS A 155 -3.58 -15.72 28.79
CA LYS A 155 -3.63 -14.27 29.02
C LYS A 155 -2.90 -13.58 27.86
N PHE A 156 -3.58 -13.47 26.71
CA PHE A 156 -3.02 -12.69 25.61
C PHE A 156 -2.90 -11.23 26.05
N THR A 157 -1.67 -10.72 26.06
CA THR A 157 -1.40 -9.31 26.35
C THR A 157 -1.72 -8.48 25.10
N ILE A 158 -2.17 -7.23 25.27
CA ILE A 158 -2.46 -6.31 24.14
C ILE A 158 -1.29 -6.25 23.13
N PHE A 159 -0.05 -6.31 23.61
CA PHE A 159 1.15 -6.33 22.77
C PHE A 159 1.22 -7.56 21.85
N GLU A 160 0.84 -8.75 22.31
CA GLU A 160 0.85 -9.97 21.48
C GLU A 160 -0.19 -9.87 20.35
N LEU A 161 -1.37 -9.31 20.64
CA LEU A 161 -2.40 -9.12 19.63
C LEU A 161 -1.94 -8.12 18.55
N ILE A 162 -1.30 -7.01 18.95
CA ILE A 162 -0.73 -6.04 18.01
C ILE A 162 0.32 -6.69 17.12
N ILE A 163 1.20 -7.52 17.69
CA ILE A 163 2.24 -8.24 16.94
C ILE A 163 1.61 -9.20 15.93
N ILE A 164 0.59 -9.97 16.34
CA ILE A 164 -0.11 -10.90 15.44
C ILE A 164 -0.76 -10.15 14.28
N PHE A 165 -1.48 -9.05 14.55
CA PHE A 165 -2.07 -8.25 13.49
C PHE A 165 -1.03 -7.60 12.57
N ALA A 166 0.05 -7.05 13.13
CA ALA A 166 1.15 -6.50 12.35
C ALA A 166 1.77 -7.56 11.44
N LEU A 167 1.95 -8.79 11.95
CA LEU A 167 2.46 -9.91 11.18
C LEU A 167 1.51 -10.29 10.03
N ILE A 168 0.20 -10.35 10.28
CA ILE A 168 -0.80 -10.62 9.23
C ILE A 168 -0.74 -9.54 8.15
N TYR A 169 -0.71 -8.26 8.52
CA TYR A 169 -0.61 -7.14 7.56
C TYR A 169 0.66 -7.22 6.73
N PHE A 170 1.79 -7.54 7.37
CA PHE A 170 3.06 -7.71 6.69
C PHE A 170 3.03 -8.88 5.72
N LEU A 171 2.49 -10.03 6.12
CA LEU A 171 2.36 -11.20 5.25
C LEU A 171 1.46 -10.94 4.04
N VAL A 172 0.31 -10.29 4.25
CA VAL A 172 -0.57 -9.86 3.16
C VAL A 172 0.17 -8.92 2.22
N GLY A 173 0.90 -7.94 2.77
CA GLY A 173 1.73 -7.02 1.99
C GLY A 173 2.79 -7.73 1.15
N CYS A 174 3.50 -8.70 1.72
CA CYS A 174 4.47 -9.52 0.99
C CYS A 174 3.82 -10.26 -0.19
N VAL A 175 2.66 -10.88 0.02
CA VAL A 175 1.92 -11.57 -1.05
C VAL A 175 1.52 -10.59 -2.15
N VAL A 176 0.99 -9.43 -1.80
CA VAL A 176 0.63 -8.38 -2.77
C VAL A 176 1.86 -7.91 -3.56
N GLY A 177 2.97 -7.66 -2.89
CA GLY A 177 4.22 -7.26 -3.54
C GLY A 177 4.75 -8.30 -4.53
N LEU A 178 4.68 -9.58 -4.16
CA LEU A 178 5.05 -10.70 -5.05
C LEU A 178 4.12 -10.78 -6.27
N LEU A 179 2.80 -10.77 -6.06
CA LEU A 179 1.81 -10.81 -7.14
C LEU A 179 2.01 -9.66 -8.11
N SER A 180 2.29 -8.46 -7.59
CA SER A 180 2.55 -7.26 -8.38
C SER A 180 3.79 -7.43 -9.27
N PHE A 181 4.88 -7.99 -8.71
CA PHE A 181 6.10 -8.27 -9.48
C PHE A 181 5.84 -9.29 -10.61
N TYR A 182 5.13 -10.38 -10.32
CA TYR A 182 4.77 -11.38 -11.34
C TYR A 182 3.89 -10.79 -12.43
N PHE A 183 2.91 -9.97 -12.05
CA PHE A 183 2.02 -9.31 -12.99
C PHE A 183 2.77 -8.32 -13.89
N ALA A 184 3.66 -7.50 -13.31
CA ALA A 184 4.49 -6.57 -14.05
C ALA A 184 5.41 -7.29 -15.05
N LYS A 185 6.02 -8.40 -14.64
CA LYS A 185 6.90 -9.21 -15.49
C LYS A 185 6.18 -9.92 -16.61
N LYS A 186 5.02 -10.53 -16.34
CA LYS A 186 4.33 -11.43 -17.28
C LYS A 186 3.31 -10.73 -18.18
N VAL A 187 2.69 -9.65 -17.70
CA VAL A 187 1.60 -8.97 -18.42
C VAL A 187 2.05 -7.60 -18.90
N VAL A 188 2.57 -6.76 -18.00
CA VAL A 188 2.77 -5.35 -18.35
C VAL A 188 3.99 -5.12 -19.24
N LYS A 189 5.12 -5.76 -18.94
CA LYS A 189 6.33 -5.61 -19.75
C LYS A 189 6.13 -6.03 -21.22
N PRO A 190 5.53 -7.19 -21.54
CA PRO A 190 5.27 -7.58 -22.93
C PRO A 190 4.33 -6.65 -23.70
N ILE A 191 3.40 -5.96 -23.01
CA ILE A 191 2.46 -5.02 -23.65
C ILE A 191 3.17 -3.70 -24.00
N LEU A 192 4.07 -3.23 -23.15
CA LEU A 192 4.77 -1.95 -23.33
C LEU A 192 6.01 -2.07 -24.23
N GLU A 193 6.64 -3.24 -24.26
CA GLU A 193 7.70 -3.62 -25.19
C GLU A 193 7.18 -4.79 -26.04
N PRO A 194 6.26 -4.54 -26.99
CA PRO A 194 5.82 -5.60 -27.89
C PRO A 194 7.06 -6.18 -28.56
N LYS A 195 7.21 -7.51 -28.49
CA LYS A 195 8.20 -8.23 -29.28
C LYS A 195 8.02 -7.74 -30.72
N THR A 196 9.06 -7.16 -31.29
CA THR A 196 9.10 -6.94 -32.72
C THR A 196 9.12 -8.35 -33.32
N ASP A 197 7.96 -8.80 -33.79
CA ASP A 197 7.83 -9.98 -34.64
C ASP A 197 8.46 -9.61 -35.99
N ASN A 198 9.79 -9.50 -36.00
CA ASN A 198 10.65 -9.48 -37.16
C ASN A 198 11.64 -10.64 -36.98
N GLU A 199 11.13 -11.86 -37.05
CA GLU A 199 11.85 -12.94 -37.71
C GLU A 199 10.97 -13.40 -38.87
N SER A 200 11.26 -12.79 -40.01
CA SER A 200 10.94 -13.23 -41.36
C SER A 200 11.18 -14.73 -41.54
N GLY A 201 10.15 -15.43 -41.99
CA GLY A 201 10.20 -16.74 -42.64
C GLY A 201 9.01 -16.86 -43.56
#